data_AF-A0A378IQ39-F1
#
_entry.id   AF-A0A378IQ39-F1
#
_cell.length_a   1.000
_cell.length_b   1.000
_cell.length_c   1.000
_cell.angle_alpha   90.00
_cell.angle_beta   90.00
_cell.angle_gamma   90.00
#
_symmetry.space_group_name_H-M   'P 1'
#
loop_
_entity.id
_entity.type
_entity.pdbx_description
1 polymer ?
#
loop_
_entity_poly.entity_id
_entity_poly.type
_entity_poly.pdbx_seq_one_letter_code
_entity_poly.pdbx_strand_id
1 'polypeptide(L)' 'MCQLLGITRHGYYSYQKCQRDKPDVPEHQELIGWVKQIAEASHYCYGSRRMKNALNALGYPVGLDVVKQKFTTQLSNFH' A
#
# COMPACT_ATOMS: atom_id res chain seq x y z
N MET A 1 -8.73 -19.11 21.30
CA MET A 1 -7.98 -18.53 20.16
C MET A 1 -6.53 -18.19 20.53
N CYS A 2 -6.29 -17.22 21.41
CA CYS A 2 -4.94 -16.70 21.68
C CYS A 2 -3.99 -17.67 22.43
N GLN A 3 -4.51 -18.50 23.34
CA GLN A 3 -3.72 -19.54 24.03
C GLN A 3 -3.21 -20.64 23.09
N LEU A 4 -4.00 -20.96 22.05
CA LEU A 4 -3.69 -22.02 21.09
C LEU A 4 -2.57 -21.60 20.12
N LEU A 5 -2.49 -20.30 19.84
CA LEU A 5 -1.50 -19.69 18.96
C LEU A 5 -0.29 -19.10 19.72
N GLY A 6 -0.26 -19.18 21.05
CA GLY A 6 0.80 -18.62 21.89
C GLY A 6 0.93 -17.08 21.84
N ILE A 7 -0.09 -16.37 21.37
CA ILE A 7 -0.05 -14.91 21.15
C ILE A 7 -0.86 -14.20 22.24
N THR A 8 -0.46 -12.97 22.56
CA THR A 8 -1.29 -12.10 23.41
C THR A 8 -2.58 -11.71 22.68
N ARG A 9 -3.66 -11.49 23.43
CA ARG A 9 -4.95 -11.01 22.90
C ARG A 9 -4.79 -9.71 22.10
N HIS A 10 -3.94 -8.81 22.57
CA HIS A 10 -3.61 -7.58 21.86
C HIS A 10 -2.88 -7.82 20.54
N GLY A 11 -1.95 -8.78 20.51
CA GLY A 11 -1.29 -9.21 19.27
C GLY A 11 -2.29 -9.75 18.24
N TYR A 12 -3.24 -10.58 18.68
CA TYR A 12 -4.27 -11.14 17.81
C TYR A 12 -5.16 -10.07 17.18
N TYR A 13 -5.74 -9.17 17.98
CA TYR A 13 -6.64 -8.14 17.45
C TYR A 13 -5.90 -7.05 16.66
N SER A 14 -4.67 -6.71 17.03
CA SER A 14 -3.83 -5.78 16.25
C SER A 14 -3.54 -6.35 14.85
N TYR A 15 -3.13 -7.62 14.79
CA TYR A 15 -2.91 -8.33 13.53
C TYR A 15 -4.18 -8.40 12.69
N GLN A 16 -5.30 -8.78 13.29
CA GLN A 16 -6.59 -8.88 12.61
C GLN A 16 -7.07 -7.52 12.08
N LYS A 17 -6.81 -6.43 12.80
CA LYS A 17 -7.10 -5.07 12.32
C LYS A 17 -6.25 -4.71 11.10
N CYS A 18 -4.94 -4.93 11.17
CA CYS A 18 -4.02 -4.69 10.05
C CYS A 18 -4.34 -5.58 8.83
N GLN A 19 -4.85 -6.79 9.04
CA GLN A 19 -5.28 -7.66 7.95
C GLN A 19 -6.62 -7.26 7.33
N ARG A 20 -7.60 -6.80 8.12
CA ARG A 20 -8.86 -6.28 7.57
C ARG A 20 -8.67 -5.02 6.75
N ASP A 21 -7.72 -4.17 7.14
CA ASP A 21 -7.33 -2.97 6.40
C ASP A 21 -6.44 -3.29 5.19
N LYS A 22 -6.13 -4.57 4.94
CA LYS A 22 -5.38 -5.02 3.78
C LYS A 22 -6.41 -5.37 2.69
N PRO A 23 -6.52 -4.57 1.62
CA PRO A 23 -7.39 -4.93 0.51
C PRO A 23 -6.87 -6.24 -0.11
N ASP A 24 -7.74 -7.25 -0.13
CA ASP A 24 -7.48 -8.53 -0.79
C ASP A 24 -7.33 -8.28 -2.31
N VAL A 25 -6.35 -8.97 -2.90
CA VAL A 25 -5.74 -8.64 -4.19
C VAL A 25 -6.63 -9.13 -5.35
N PRO A 26 -7.15 -8.23 -6.23
CA PRO A 26 -6.82 -8.33 -7.66
C PRO A 26 -6.67 -7.00 -8.42
N GLU A 27 -7.06 -5.85 -7.85
CA GLU A 27 -7.13 -4.55 -8.56
C GLU A 27 -5.77 -3.84 -8.76
N HIS A 28 -4.66 -4.55 -8.54
CA HIS A 28 -3.34 -3.94 -8.46
C HIS A 28 -2.75 -3.47 -9.80
N GLN A 29 -3.27 -3.94 -10.93
CA GLN A 29 -2.70 -3.64 -12.24
C GLN A 29 -3.09 -2.24 -12.74
N GLU A 30 -4.37 -1.87 -12.59
CA GLU A 30 -4.86 -0.52 -12.89
C GLU A 30 -4.21 0.53 -11.98
N LEU A 31 -4.08 0.18 -10.70
CA LEU A 31 -3.43 1.02 -9.69
C LEU A 31 -1.96 1.33 -10.02
N ILE A 32 -1.24 0.37 -10.62
CA ILE A 32 0.13 0.61 -11.12
C ILE A 32 0.10 1.61 -12.29
N GLY A 33 -0.88 1.53 -13.18
CA GLY A 33 -1.04 2.47 -14.29
C GLY A 33 -1.22 3.92 -13.79
N TRP A 34 -2.13 4.12 -12.84
CA TRP A 34 -2.35 5.43 -12.21
C TRP A 34 -1.13 5.94 -11.46
N VAL A 35 -0.45 5.07 -10.70
CA VAL A 35 0.81 5.42 -10.01
C VAL A 35 1.86 5.93 -11.00
N LYS A 36 2.01 5.28 -12.16
CA LYS A 36 2.96 5.70 -13.20
C LYS A 36 2.60 7.06 -13.80
N GLN A 37 1.33 7.27 -14.17
CA GLN A 37 0.88 8.54 -14.74
C GLN A 37 1.09 9.72 -13.77
N ILE A 38 0.79 9.52 -12.47
CA ILE A 38 0.99 10.55 -11.44
C ILE A 38 2.49 10.79 -11.20
N ALA A 39 3.30 9.73 -11.20
CA ALA A 39 4.74 9.85 -11.02
C ALA A 39 5.40 10.63 -12.18
N GLU A 40 4.99 10.33 -13.41
CA GLU A 40 5.47 11.01 -14.62
C GLU A 40 5.03 12.48 -14.64
N ALA A 41 3.75 12.77 -14.32
CA ALA A 41 3.24 14.14 -14.21
C ALA A 41 3.92 14.97 -13.11
N SER A 42 4.49 14.31 -12.09
CA SER A 42 5.18 14.96 -10.97
C SER A 42 6.71 14.85 -11.03
N HIS A 43 7.26 14.40 -12.16
CA HIS A 43 8.70 14.17 -12.36
C HIS A 43 9.36 13.35 -11.24
N TYR A 44 8.66 12.37 -10.69
CA TYR A 44 9.14 11.52 -9.60
C TYR A 44 9.55 12.28 -8.30
N CYS A 45 9.23 13.58 -8.19
CA CYS A 45 9.45 14.36 -6.97
C CYS A 45 8.42 14.05 -5.87
N TYR A 46 7.32 13.38 -6.21
CA TYR A 46 6.28 13.03 -5.24
C TYR A 46 6.67 11.79 -4.44
N GLY A 47 6.78 11.94 -3.12
CA GLY A 47 7.00 10.82 -2.21
C GLY A 47 5.76 9.94 -2.02
N SER A 48 5.97 8.73 -1.50
CA SER A 48 4.93 7.71 -1.25
C SER A 48 3.70 8.21 -0.49
N ARG A 49 3.87 9.14 0.47
CA ARG A 49 2.75 9.73 1.22
C ARG A 49 1.85 10.60 0.34
N ARG A 50 2.43 11.37 -0.59
CA ARG A 50 1.68 12.26 -1.46
C ARG A 50 0.99 11.49 -2.59
N MET A 51 1.64 10.44 -3.10
CA MET A 51 1.01 9.54 -4.08
C MET A 51 -0.14 8.74 -3.49
N LYS A 52 -0.07 8.33 -2.22
CA LYS A 52 -1.24 7.78 -1.52
C LYS A 52 -2.42 8.76 -1.55
N ASN A 53 -2.18 10.04 -1.25
CA ASN A 53 -3.24 11.05 -1.22
C ASN A 53 -3.84 11.28 -2.61
N ALA A 54 -3.00 11.33 -3.66
CA ALA A 54 -3.46 11.47 -5.04
C ALA A 54 -4.33 10.28 -5.48
N LEU A 55 -3.92 9.05 -5.16
CA LEU A 55 -4.68 7.84 -5.50
C LEU A 55 -6.00 7.77 -4.72
N ASN A 56 -5.99 8.14 -3.43
CA ASN A 56 -7.20 8.22 -2.64
C ASN A 56 -8.16 9.30 -3.18
N ALA A 57 -7.65 10.44 -3.66
CA ALA A 57 -8.45 11.48 -4.28
C ALA A 57 -9.06 11.05 -5.63
N LEU A 58 -8.39 10.14 -6.34
CA LEU A 58 -8.92 9.49 -7.55
C LEU A 58 -9.95 8.38 -7.24
N GLY A 59 -10.27 8.15 -5.98
CA GLY A 59 -11.26 7.15 -5.56
C GLY A 59 -10.70 5.75 -5.32
N TYR A 60 -9.37 5.58 -5.38
CA TYR A 60 -8.72 4.30 -5.08
C TYR A 60 -8.21 4.30 -3.63
N PRO A 61 -8.86 3.60 -2.69
CA PRO A 61 -8.41 3.54 -1.30
C PRO A 61 -7.14 2.67 -1.20
N VAL A 62 -5.97 3.29 -1.21
CA VAL A 62 -4.68 2.58 -1.15
C VAL A 62 -4.01 2.71 0.21
N GLY A 63 -3.52 1.58 0.73
CA GLY A 63 -2.66 1.54 1.91
C GLY A 63 -1.29 2.17 1.64
N LEU A 64 -0.72 2.83 2.65
CA LEU A 64 0.62 3.44 2.52
C LEU A 64 1.71 2.41 2.25
N ASP A 65 1.59 1.23 2.86
CA ASP A 65 2.58 0.16 2.75
C ASP A 65 2.60 -0.45 1.34
N VAL A 66 1.44 -0.52 0.69
CA VAL A 66 1.32 -0.94 -0.72
C VAL A 66 2.03 0.06 -1.64
N VAL A 67 1.80 1.37 -1.42
CA VAL A 67 2.45 2.42 -2.20
C VAL A 67 3.96 2.40 -1.96
N LYS A 68 4.41 2.28 -0.71
CA LYS A 68 5.83 2.17 -0.35
C LYS A 68 6.51 0.96 -0.98
N GLN A 69 5.89 -0.22 -0.88
CA GLN A 69 6.42 -1.46 -1.45
C GLN A 69 6.61 -1.33 -2.97
N LYS A 70 5.59 -0.81 -3.67
CA LYS A 70 5.68 -0.59 -5.13
C LYS A 70 6.73 0.46 -5.48
N PHE A 71 6.88 1.51 -4.70
CA PHE A 71 7.93 2.51 -4.87
C PHE A 71 9.34 1.95 -4.70
N THR A 72 9.57 1.13 -3.66
CA THR A 72 10.88 0.48 -3.45
C THR A 72 11.22 -0.48 -4.58
N THR A 73 10.24 -1.22 -5.12
CA THR A 73 10.43 -2.10 -6.28
C THR A 73 10.66 -1.31 -7.57
N GLN A 74 10.08 -0.12 -7.73
CA GLN A 74 10.35 0.74 -8.89
C GLN A 74 11.77 1.32 -8.83
N LEU A 75 12.26 1.75 -7.67
CA LEU A 75 13.62 2.30 -7.51
C LEU A 75 14.73 1.25 -7.69
N SER A 76 14.47 -0.04 -7.40
CA SER A 76 15.45 -1.12 -7.61
C SER A 76 15.57 -1.60 -9.06
N ASN A 77 14.57 -1.32 -9.90
CA ASN A 77 14.54 -1.73 -11.31
C ASN A 77 15.12 -0.67 -12.28
N PHE A 78 15.70 0.41 -11.75
CA PHE A 78 16.33 1.49 -12.52
C PHE A 78 17.88 1.36 -12.58
N HIS A 79 18.42 0.15 -12.39
CA HIS A 79 19.85 -0.13 -12.43
C HIS A 79 20.22 -1.20 -13.47
#